data_AF-A0A2T7NX09-F1
#
_entry.id   AF-A0A2T7NX09-F1
#
_cell.length_a   1.000
_cell.length_b   1.000
_cell.length_c   1.000
_cell.angle_alpha   90.00
_cell.angle_beta   90.00
_cell.angle_gamma   90.00
#
_symmetry.space_group_name_H-M   'P 1'
#
loop_
_entity.id
_entity.type
_entity.pdbx_description
1 polymer ?
#
loop_
_entity_poly.entity_id
_entity_poly.type
_entity_poly.pdbx_seq_one_letter_code
_entity_poly.pdbx_strand_id
1 'polypeptide(L)'
;MIKIGTTTPASSMALENKSIVEKTCPISNTADQLVQVNPNLAVAMVYAFVNMCSEQGLTKQETLQAVHMTVFGENEQSPSEDKLTVTDFGGRGNMSECFPYFDLIEIYENESYVMQKLQKSKHLQQTFIKQYWRVFEEYLHAQFYGHLE
;
A
#
# COMPACT_ATOMS: atom_id res chain seq x y z
N MET A 1 42.24 -24.11 -4.00
CA MET A 1 41.41 -23.14 -3.25
C MET A 1 40.67 -22.29 -4.28
N ILE A 2 39.40 -22.60 -4.55
CA ILE A 2 38.56 -21.83 -5.47
C ILE A 2 37.88 -20.76 -4.62
N LYS A 3 38.15 -19.48 -4.89
CA LYS A 3 37.40 -18.36 -4.33
C LYS A 3 36.01 -18.38 -4.97
N ILE A 4 35.02 -18.83 -4.22
CA ILE A 4 33.61 -18.66 -4.58
C ILE A 4 33.31 -17.18 -4.36
N GLY A 5 33.27 -16.41 -5.44
CA GLY A 5 32.80 -15.03 -5.40
C GLY A 5 31.33 -15.05 -5.00
N THR A 6 31.00 -14.34 -3.91
CA THR A 6 29.62 -14.10 -3.49
C THR A 6 28.97 -13.16 -4.50
N THR A 7 28.48 -13.70 -5.61
CA THR A 7 27.56 -12.97 -6.50
C THR A 7 26.26 -12.78 -5.74
N THR A 8 26.00 -11.54 -5.27
CA THR A 8 24.68 -11.13 -4.81
C THR A 8 23.69 -11.43 -5.95
N PRO A 9 22.61 -12.21 -5.71
CA PRO A 9 21.66 -12.54 -6.78
C PRO A 9 21.05 -11.26 -7.36
N ALA A 10 20.84 -11.23 -8.67
CA ALA A 10 20.36 -10.05 -9.42
C ALA A 10 19.04 -9.46 -8.86
N SER A 11 18.26 -10.24 -8.11
CA SER A 11 17.08 -9.79 -7.38
C SER A 11 17.39 -8.77 -6.28
N SER A 12 18.53 -8.86 -5.58
CA SER A 12 18.92 -7.90 -4.53
C SER A 12 19.18 -6.51 -5.11
N MET A 13 19.91 -6.44 -6.23
CA MET A 13 20.23 -5.17 -6.89
C MET A 13 18.99 -4.44 -7.43
N ALA A 14 17.93 -5.18 -7.78
CA ALA A 14 16.68 -4.59 -8.25
C ALA A 14 15.90 -3.90 -7.13
N LEU A 15 15.92 -4.48 -5.92
CA LEU A 15 15.24 -3.93 -4.74
C LEU A 15 15.96 -2.67 -4.22
N GLU A 16 17.29 -2.61 -4.37
CA GLU A 16 18.13 -1.45 -4.00
C GLU A 16 17.90 -0.23 -4.91
N ASN A 17 17.29 -0.41 -6.08
CA ASN A 17 17.05 0.67 -7.03
C ASN A 17 15.61 1.20 -6.93
N LYS A 18 15.48 2.39 -6.31
CA LYS A 18 14.20 3.10 -6.17
C LYS A 18 13.39 3.22 -7.48
N SER A 19 14.06 3.52 -8.59
CA SER A 19 13.38 3.67 -9.88
C SER A 19 12.80 2.36 -10.39
N ILE A 20 13.46 1.23 -10.13
CA ILE A 20 12.95 -0.10 -10.49
C ILE A 20 11.75 -0.45 -9.61
N VAL A 21 11.85 -0.24 -8.29
CA VAL A 21 10.76 -0.55 -7.36
C VAL A 21 9.52 0.30 -7.64
N GLU A 22 9.67 1.60 -7.90
CA GLU A 22 8.56 2.48 -8.27
C GLU A 22 7.85 2.04 -9.57
N LYS A 23 8.58 1.41 -10.50
CA LYS A 23 8.00 0.83 -11.73
C LYS A 23 7.22 -0.47 -11.49
N THR A 24 7.35 -1.08 -10.32
CA THR A 24 6.55 -2.24 -9.88
C THR A 24 5.37 -1.85 -9.00
N CYS A 25 5.27 -0.59 -8.59
CA CYS A 25 4.15 -0.11 -7.79
C CYS A 25 2.85 -0.17 -8.62
N PRO A 26 1.74 -0.73 -8.09
CA PRO A 26 0.48 -0.81 -8.84
C PRO A 26 -0.11 0.57 -9.20
N ILE A 27 0.28 1.61 -8.45
CA ILE A 27 -0.12 2.99 -8.69
C ILE A 27 1.15 3.76 -9.04
N SER A 28 1.73 3.45 -10.20
CA SER A 28 2.89 4.16 -10.70
C SER A 28 2.48 5.21 -11.73
N ASN A 29 2.98 6.44 -11.56
CA ASN A 29 2.79 7.53 -12.51
C ASN A 29 3.86 7.56 -13.62
N THR A 30 4.68 6.50 -13.73
CA THR A 30 5.73 6.43 -14.75
C THR A 30 5.18 5.87 -16.06
N ALA A 31 5.42 6.58 -17.17
CA ALA A 31 5.01 6.14 -18.50
C ALA A 31 5.77 4.89 -18.99
N ASP A 32 6.96 4.64 -18.43
CA ASP A 32 7.82 3.50 -18.73
C ASP A 32 7.70 2.39 -17.66
N GLN A 33 6.50 1.82 -17.51
CA GLN A 33 6.31 0.66 -16.66
C GLN A 33 7.02 -0.56 -17.27
N LEU A 34 8.00 -1.12 -16.54
CA LEU A 34 8.69 -2.37 -16.91
C LEU A 34 7.75 -3.58 -16.80
N VAL A 35 6.79 -3.51 -15.89
CA VAL A 35 5.77 -4.54 -15.63
C VAL A 35 4.43 -3.83 -15.55
N GLN A 36 3.47 -4.24 -16.36
CA GLN A 36 2.11 -3.74 -16.26
C GLN A 36 1.45 -4.39 -15.03
N VAL A 37 1.40 -3.66 -13.92
CA VAL A 37 0.77 -4.12 -12.69
C VAL A 37 -0.67 -3.62 -12.68
N ASN A 38 -1.62 -4.51 -12.38
CA ASN A 38 -3.03 -4.12 -12.27
C ASN A 38 -3.18 -3.11 -11.11
N PRO A 39 -3.65 -1.87 -11.35
CA PRO A 39 -3.79 -0.88 -10.30
C PRO A 39 -4.77 -1.32 -9.20
N ASN A 40 -5.73 -2.19 -9.52
CA ASN A 40 -6.66 -2.75 -8.54
C ASN A 40 -5.93 -3.55 -7.45
N LEU A 41 -4.69 -3.99 -7.67
CA LEU A 41 -3.88 -4.63 -6.64
C LEU A 41 -3.63 -3.68 -5.44
N ALA A 42 -3.32 -2.41 -5.67
CA ALA A 42 -3.12 -1.47 -4.57
C ALA A 42 -4.41 -1.22 -3.78
N VAL A 43 -5.54 -1.21 -4.48
CA VAL A 43 -6.85 -1.09 -3.84
C VAL A 43 -7.17 -2.35 -3.04
N ALA A 44 -6.91 -3.53 -3.59
CA ALA A 44 -7.05 -4.79 -2.87
C ALA A 44 -6.17 -4.82 -1.59
N MET A 45 -4.97 -4.23 -1.61
CA MET A 45 -4.15 -4.06 -0.40
C MET A 45 -4.84 -3.17 0.66
N VAL A 46 -5.44 -2.05 0.25
CA VAL A 46 -6.21 -1.18 1.17
C VAL A 46 -7.38 -1.96 1.78
N TYR A 47 -8.18 -2.65 0.95
CA TYR A 47 -9.33 -3.43 1.41
C TYR A 47 -8.93 -4.63 2.29
N ALA A 48 -7.80 -5.29 1.98
CA ALA A 48 -7.26 -6.35 2.82
C ALA A 48 -6.91 -5.83 4.22
N PHE A 49 -6.31 -4.64 4.30
CA PHE A 49 -6.03 -4.00 5.59
C PHE A 49 -7.30 -3.62 6.35
N VAL A 50 -8.31 -3.10 5.65
CA VAL A 50 -9.63 -2.81 6.24
C VAL A 50 -10.31 -4.07 6.77
N ASN A 51 -10.25 -5.19 6.03
CA ASN A 51 -10.77 -6.47 6.49
C ASN A 51 -10.05 -6.93 7.77
N MET A 52 -8.72 -6.85 7.81
CA MET A 52 -7.95 -7.19 9.01
C MET A 52 -8.34 -6.35 10.23
N CYS A 53 -8.50 -5.04 10.07
CA CYS A 53 -8.97 -4.16 11.16
C CYS A 53 -10.40 -4.53 11.61
N SER A 54 -11.27 -4.87 10.67
CA SER A 54 -12.66 -5.24 10.97
C SER A 54 -12.76 -6.58 11.69
N GLU A 55 -11.93 -7.56 11.31
CA GLU A 55 -11.80 -8.84 12.02
C GLU A 55 -11.31 -8.67 13.46
N GLN A 56 -10.50 -7.65 13.71
CA GLN A 56 -10.04 -7.26 15.05
C GLN A 56 -11.06 -6.39 15.81
N GLY A 57 -12.21 -6.06 15.20
CA GLY A 57 -13.28 -5.29 15.82
C GLY A 57 -13.01 -3.78 15.91
N LEU A 58 -12.08 -3.25 15.11
CA LEU A 58 -11.84 -1.80 15.07
C LEU A 58 -13.02 -1.09 14.42
N THR A 59 -13.39 0.05 15.00
CA THR A 59 -14.40 0.94 14.42
C THR A 59 -13.94 1.48 13.07
N LYS A 60 -14.87 2.00 12.27
CA LYS A 60 -14.57 2.67 10.99
C LYS A 60 -13.56 3.80 11.16
N GLN A 61 -13.67 4.57 12.25
CA GLN A 61 -12.77 5.69 12.51
C GLN A 61 -11.35 5.20 12.82
N GLU A 62 -11.21 4.23 13.72
CA GLU A 62 -9.91 3.63 14.07
C GLU A 62 -9.28 2.95 12.84
N THR A 63 -10.10 2.23 12.06
CA THR A 63 -9.66 1.59 10.82
C THR A 63 -9.14 2.62 9.81
N LEU A 64 -9.85 3.72 9.59
CA LEU A 64 -9.39 4.77 8.67
C LEU A 64 -8.09 5.43 9.17
N GLN A 65 -7.96 5.68 10.48
CA GLN A 65 -6.71 6.17 11.06
C GLN A 65 -5.56 5.20 10.81
N ALA A 66 -5.77 3.90 11.08
CA ALA A 66 -4.77 2.86 10.87
C ALA A 66 -4.39 2.71 9.39
N VAL A 67 -5.36 2.81 8.46
CA VAL A 67 -5.11 2.80 7.01
C VAL A 67 -4.22 3.98 6.61
N HIS A 68 -4.54 5.20 7.06
CA HIS A 68 -3.75 6.39 6.75
C HIS A 68 -2.33 6.31 7.31
N MET A 69 -2.17 5.80 8.52
CA MET A 69 -0.84 5.63 9.13
C MET A 69 -0.02 4.51 8.48
N THR A 70 -0.64 3.38 8.16
CA THR A 70 0.08 2.15 7.78
C THR A 70 0.23 2.00 6.27
N VAL A 71 -0.87 2.23 5.52
CA VAL A 71 -0.90 2.03 4.07
C VAL A 71 -0.45 3.29 3.34
N PHE A 72 -0.76 4.47 3.87
CA PHE A 72 -0.34 5.76 3.28
C PHE A 72 0.83 6.41 4.02
N GLY A 73 1.27 5.90 5.18
CA GLY A 73 2.43 6.44 5.89
C GLY A 73 2.23 7.87 6.43
N GLU A 74 0.97 8.29 6.62
CA GLU A 74 0.63 9.61 7.16
C GLU A 74 0.88 9.67 8.68
N ASN A 75 1.12 10.87 9.20
CA ASN A 75 1.32 11.09 10.63
C ASN A 75 0.39 12.18 11.16
N GLU A 76 0.19 12.19 12.48
CA GLU A 76 -0.70 13.16 13.15
C GLU A 76 -0.12 14.59 13.15
N GLN A 77 1.18 14.74 12.90
CA GLN A 77 1.90 16.01 12.94
C GLN A 77 1.67 16.86 11.69
N SER A 78 1.20 16.27 10.59
CA SER A 78 0.85 16.97 9.36
C SER A 78 -0.33 16.26 8.69
N PRO A 79 -1.55 16.41 9.25
CA PRO A 79 -2.72 15.72 8.73
C PRO A 79 -3.06 16.24 7.32
N SER A 80 -3.16 15.33 6.35
CA SER A 80 -3.65 15.67 5.02
C SER A 80 -5.15 15.98 5.05
N GLU A 81 -5.57 16.97 4.27
CA GLU A 81 -7.00 17.22 4.00
C GLU A 81 -7.57 16.21 2.99
N ASP A 82 -6.73 15.60 2.16
CA ASP A 82 -7.13 14.69 1.09
C ASP A 82 -7.01 13.23 1.55
N LYS A 83 -7.99 12.81 2.35
CA LYS A 83 -8.06 11.48 2.98
C LYS A 83 -9.19 10.62 2.41
N LEU A 84 -9.02 9.30 2.55
CA LEU A 84 -10.10 8.33 2.46
C LEU A 84 -11.04 8.52 3.65
N THR A 85 -12.33 8.40 3.36
CA THR A 85 -13.45 8.51 4.28
C THR A 85 -14.38 7.32 4.13
N VAL A 86 -15.32 7.13 5.05
CA VAL A 86 -16.27 6.00 5.00
C VAL A 86 -17.06 5.95 3.69
N THR A 87 -17.37 7.11 3.09
CA THR A 87 -18.14 7.18 1.84
C THR A 87 -17.35 6.67 0.64
N ASP A 88 -16.02 6.69 0.70
CA ASP A 88 -15.15 6.17 -0.36
C ASP A 88 -15.18 4.63 -0.44
N PHE A 89 -15.80 3.96 0.53
CA PHE A 89 -16.00 2.50 0.56
C PHE A 89 -17.44 2.10 0.20
N GLY A 90 -18.20 2.97 -0.48
CA GLY A 90 -19.59 2.70 -0.88
C GLY A 90 -20.61 2.82 0.26
N GLY A 91 -20.18 3.26 1.45
CA GLY A 91 -21.01 3.38 2.63
C GLY A 91 -22.02 4.52 2.55
N ARG A 92 -23.22 4.27 2.01
CA ARG A 92 -24.42 5.03 2.40
C ARG A 92 -25.14 4.28 3.53
N GLY A 93 -24.80 4.60 4.78
CA GLY A 93 -25.72 4.36 5.91
C GLY A 93 -25.71 2.98 6.59
N ASN A 94 -24.60 2.24 6.63
CA ASN A 94 -24.57 1.01 7.44
C ASN A 94 -24.47 1.34 8.95
N MET A 95 -25.46 0.88 9.75
CA MET A 95 -25.55 1.09 11.21
C MET A 95 -24.40 0.47 12.02
N SER A 96 -23.62 -0.44 11.42
CA SER A 96 -22.46 -1.06 12.08
C SER A 96 -21.38 -0.02 12.38
N GLU A 97 -20.73 -0.13 13.54
CA GLU A 97 -19.56 0.69 13.89
C GLU A 97 -18.31 0.28 13.09
N CYS A 98 -18.23 -0.97 12.63
CA CYS A 98 -17.10 -1.52 11.86
C CYS A 98 -17.39 -1.51 10.35
N PHE A 99 -16.35 -1.59 9.53
CA PHE A 99 -16.53 -1.87 8.11
C PHE A 99 -17.07 -3.30 7.90
N PRO A 100 -17.87 -3.55 6.84
CA PRO A 100 -18.20 -4.92 6.46
C PRO A 100 -16.96 -5.64 5.94
N TYR A 101 -17.03 -6.97 5.88
CA TYR A 101 -16.03 -7.74 5.14
C TYR A 101 -16.19 -7.50 3.64
N PHE A 102 -15.10 -7.25 2.94
CA PHE A 102 -15.07 -7.03 1.49
C PHE A 102 -14.42 -8.22 0.76
N ASP A 103 -15.03 -8.67 -0.32
CA ASP A 103 -14.46 -9.70 -1.17
C ASP A 103 -13.29 -9.13 -1.99
N LEU A 104 -12.08 -9.60 -1.72
CA LEU A 104 -10.87 -9.12 -2.39
C LEU A 104 -10.78 -9.54 -3.86
N ILE A 105 -11.44 -10.65 -4.26
CA ILE A 105 -11.53 -11.06 -5.66
C ILE A 105 -12.39 -10.04 -6.40
N GLU A 106 -13.56 -9.71 -5.85
CA GLU A 106 -14.45 -8.70 -6.45
C GLU A 106 -13.76 -7.34 -6.58
N ILE A 107 -13.04 -6.90 -5.55
CA ILE A 107 -12.27 -5.65 -5.55
C ILE A 107 -11.11 -5.66 -6.57
N TYR A 108 -10.48 -6.81 -6.78
CA TYR A 108 -9.39 -6.92 -7.76
C TYR A 108 -9.91 -6.90 -9.21
N GLU A 109 -11.06 -7.53 -9.46
CA GLU A 109 -11.65 -7.66 -10.79
C GLU A 109 -12.44 -6.42 -11.22
N ASN A 110 -13.01 -5.66 -10.29
CA ASN A 110 -13.90 -4.52 -10.58
C ASN A 110 -13.32 -3.18 -10.10
N GLU A 111 -13.72 -2.09 -10.76
CA GLU A 111 -13.37 -0.75 -10.28
C GLU A 111 -14.15 -0.40 -9.01
N SER A 112 -13.44 -0.01 -7.94
CA SER A 112 -14.06 0.38 -6.67
C SER A 112 -14.09 1.91 -6.48
N TYR A 113 -14.93 2.38 -5.56
CA TYR A 113 -14.96 3.80 -5.18
C TYR A 113 -13.62 4.31 -4.63
N VAL A 114 -12.88 3.46 -3.91
CA VAL A 114 -11.52 3.77 -3.45
C VAL A 114 -10.58 3.96 -4.63
N MET A 115 -10.69 3.13 -5.68
CA MET A 115 -9.90 3.32 -6.91
C MET A 115 -10.16 4.70 -7.51
N GLN A 116 -11.43 5.09 -7.64
CA GLN A 116 -11.79 6.39 -8.21
C GLN A 116 -11.25 7.56 -7.39
N LYS A 117 -11.29 7.47 -6.06
CA LYS A 117 -10.72 8.48 -5.16
C LYS A 117 -9.19 8.55 -5.30
N LEU A 118 -8.54 7.39 -5.35
CA LEU A 118 -7.10 7.26 -5.45
C LEU A 118 -6.56 7.78 -6.80
N GLN A 119 -7.28 7.55 -7.90
CA GLN A 119 -6.92 8.10 -9.21
C GLN A 119 -7.03 9.63 -9.29
N LYS A 120 -7.97 10.22 -8.53
CA LYS A 120 -8.18 11.68 -8.50
C LYS A 120 -7.25 12.41 -7.54
N SER A 121 -6.80 11.72 -6.49
CA SER A 121 -5.93 12.30 -5.46
C SER A 121 -4.45 12.06 -5.77
N LYS A 122 -3.76 13.10 -6.22
CA LYS A 122 -2.28 13.05 -6.36
C LYS A 122 -1.59 12.81 -5.02
N HIS A 123 -2.16 13.36 -3.95
CA HIS A 123 -1.64 13.19 -2.59
C HIS A 123 -1.65 11.72 -2.18
N LEU A 124 -2.81 11.04 -2.26
CA LEU A 124 -2.93 9.63 -1.90
C LEU A 124 -2.05 8.72 -2.76
N GLN A 125 -1.88 9.03 -4.05
CA GLN A 125 -0.94 8.30 -4.90
C GLN A 125 0.50 8.44 -4.41
N GLN A 126 0.94 9.68 -4.13
CA GLN A 126 2.30 9.95 -3.70
C GLN A 126 2.62 9.31 -2.35
N THR A 127 1.68 9.38 -1.40
CA THR A 127 1.84 8.77 -0.08
C THR A 127 1.85 7.24 -0.17
N PHE A 128 0.98 6.65 -1.01
CA PHE A 128 1.02 5.21 -1.28
C PHE A 128 2.35 4.77 -1.90
N ILE A 129 2.84 5.44 -2.95
CA ILE A 129 4.14 5.11 -3.59
C ILE A 129 5.28 5.22 -2.59
N LYS A 130 5.29 6.28 -1.77
CA LYS A 130 6.32 6.49 -0.74
C LYS A 130 6.29 5.36 0.30
N GLN A 131 5.10 4.97 0.75
CA GLN A 131 4.95 3.91 1.74
C GLN A 131 5.30 2.53 1.15
N TYR A 132 4.91 2.27 -0.10
CA TYR A 132 5.31 1.08 -0.85
C TYR A 132 6.83 0.96 -0.91
N TRP A 133 7.54 2.04 -1.28
CA TRP A 133 9.00 2.08 -1.31
C TRP A 133 9.62 1.85 0.08
N ARG A 134 9.07 2.46 1.12
CA ARG A 134 9.55 2.33 2.49
C ARG A 134 9.61 0.87 2.97
N VAL A 135 8.66 0.03 2.56
CA VAL A 135 8.67 -1.42 2.89
C VAL A 135 9.95 -2.09 2.38
N PHE A 136 10.41 -1.72 1.18
CA PHE A 136 11.66 -2.25 0.61
C PHE A 136 12.89 -1.65 1.30
N GLU A 137 12.87 -0.35 1.63
CA GLU A 137 13.96 0.26 2.41
C GLU A 137 14.14 -0.43 3.76
N GLU A 138 13.05 -0.69 4.48
CA GLU A 138 13.07 -1.38 5.77
C GLU A 138 13.57 -2.83 5.63
N TYR A 139 13.12 -3.54 4.58
CA TYR A 139 13.62 -4.88 4.27
C TYR A 139 15.13 -4.89 3.97
N LEU A 140 15.61 -3.98 3.12
CA LEU A 140 17.03 -3.88 2.78
C LEU A 140 17.85 -3.46 3.99
N HIS A 141 17.36 -2.51 4.79
CA HIS A 141 18.03 -2.09 6.01
C HIS A 141 18.17 -3.29 6.98
N ALA A 142 17.11 -4.06 7.19
CA ALA A 142 17.16 -5.28 8.01
C ALA A 142 18.14 -6.33 7.42
N GLN A 143 18.22 -6.45 6.09
CA GLN A 143 19.13 -7.37 5.42
C GLN A 143 20.61 -6.95 5.55
N PHE A 144 20.92 -5.65 5.45
CA PHE A 144 22.29 -5.12 5.47
C PHE A 144 22.82 -4.83 6.88
N TYR A 145 21.95 -4.38 7.78
CA TYR A 145 22.33 -3.94 9.13
C TYR A 145 21.81 -4.86 10.24
N GLY A 146 21.10 -5.93 9.86
CA GLY A 146 20.82 -7.08 10.70
C GLY A 146 19.39 -7.13 11.22
N HIS A 147 18.90 -8.36 11.35
CA HIS A 147 18.24 -8.79 12.58
C HIS A 147 19.12 -8.35 13.76
N LEU A 148 18.84 -7.17 14.30
CA LEU A 148 19.14 -6.88 15.69
C LEU A 148 18.08 -7.66 16.47
N GLU A 149 18.54 -8.65 17.23
CA GLU A 149 17.78 -9.48 18.16
C GLU A 149 16.82 -8.69 19.03
#